data_AF-A2BXN3-F1
#
_entry.id   AF-A2BXN3-F1
#
_cell.length_a   1.000
_cell.length_b   1.000
_cell.length_c   1.000
_cell.angle_alpha   90.00
_cell.angle_beta   90.00
_cell.angle_gamma   90.00
#
_symmetry.space_group_name_H-M   'P 1'
#
loop_
_entity.id
_entity.type
_entity.pdbx_description
1 polymer ?
#
loop_
_entity_poly.entity_id
_entity_poly.type
_entity_poly.pdbx_seq_one_letter_code
_entity_poly.pdbx_strand_id
1 'polypeptide(L)'
;MVINSLNDLNNLKSAPHLRKSQIKKLLKELEQNILDADWITIGIMAPCDSLAIKALKSISKKYSSITFRDVDSLYSDGSVFLKGNQKTGNVYIRPENGLGEGILLTCQYDEDSEESSTFGPLPLDFFT
;
A
#
# COMPACT_ATOMS: atom_id res chain seq x y z
N MET A 1 1.46 -21.65 -0.04
CA MET A 1 1.19 -20.93 -1.30
C MET A 1 2.47 -20.33 -1.80
N VAL A 2 2.76 -20.43 -3.10
CA VAL A 2 3.97 -19.83 -3.70
C VAL A 2 3.54 -18.54 -4.39
N ILE A 3 4.01 -17.40 -3.89
CA ILE A 3 3.79 -16.08 -4.51
C ILE A 3 4.89 -15.83 -5.52
N ASN A 4 4.54 -15.71 -6.80
CA ASN A 4 5.48 -15.52 -7.89
C ASN A 4 5.31 -14.18 -8.60
N SER A 5 4.14 -13.54 -8.51
CA SER A 5 3.81 -12.27 -9.16
C SER A 5 2.86 -11.45 -8.30
N LEU A 6 2.68 -10.16 -8.63
CA LEU A 6 1.71 -9.32 -7.90
C LEU A 6 0.28 -9.87 -7.97
N ASN A 7 -0.12 -10.47 -9.08
CA ASN A 7 -1.46 -11.05 -9.26
C ASN A 7 -1.77 -12.19 -8.28
N ASP A 8 -0.75 -12.90 -7.80
CA ASP A 8 -0.92 -13.95 -6.80
C ASP A 8 -1.38 -13.40 -5.44
N LEU A 9 -1.22 -12.08 -5.21
CA LEU A 9 -1.63 -11.41 -3.99
C LEU A 9 -3.10 -10.99 -4.00
N ASN A 10 -3.68 -10.70 -5.18
CA ASN A 10 -4.97 -10.01 -5.30
C ASN A 10 -6.16 -10.75 -4.65
N ASN A 11 -6.04 -12.07 -4.44
CA ASN A 11 -7.08 -12.89 -3.82
C ASN A 11 -6.86 -13.13 -2.31
N LEU A 12 -5.80 -12.56 -1.74
CA LEU A 12 -5.46 -12.74 -0.33
C LEU A 12 -6.17 -11.70 0.53
N LYS A 13 -6.74 -12.17 1.63
CA LYS A 13 -7.29 -11.27 2.66
C LYS A 13 -6.18 -10.60 3.49
N SER A 14 -5.03 -11.24 3.63
CA SER A 14 -3.92 -10.73 4.45
C SER A 14 -2.60 -11.03 3.79
N ALA A 15 -1.63 -10.14 4.00
CA ALA A 15 -0.32 -10.24 3.41
C ALA A 15 0.34 -11.57 3.80
N PRO A 16 0.85 -12.33 2.82
CA PRO A 16 1.57 -13.56 3.11
C PRO A 16 2.97 -13.23 3.62
N HIS A 17 3.61 -14.19 4.28
CA HIS A 17 5.05 -14.10 4.52
C HIS A 17 5.80 -14.27 3.18
N LEU A 18 6.67 -13.31 2.85
CA LEU A 18 7.44 -13.30 1.62
C LEU A 18 8.94 -13.47 1.92
N ARG A 19 9.62 -14.30 1.12
CA ARG A 19 11.09 -14.39 1.14
C ARG A 19 11.70 -13.16 0.48
N LYS A 20 12.93 -12.83 0.85
CA LYS A 20 13.70 -11.71 0.24
C LYS A 20 13.72 -11.75 -1.29
N SER A 21 13.86 -12.94 -1.88
CA SER A 21 13.83 -13.10 -3.34
C SER A 21 12.47 -12.77 -3.95
N GLN A 22 11.37 -13.10 -3.26
CA GLN A 22 10.02 -12.75 -3.69
C GLN A 22 9.79 -11.25 -3.56
N ILE A 23 10.18 -10.64 -2.44
CA ILE A 23 10.09 -9.18 -2.24
C ILE A 23 10.80 -8.45 -3.36
N LYS A 24 12.05 -8.81 -3.68
CA LYS A 24 12.81 -8.18 -4.78
C LYS A 24 12.11 -8.30 -6.13
N LYS A 25 11.53 -9.46 -6.41
CA LYS A 25 10.81 -9.70 -7.67
C LYS A 25 9.53 -8.86 -7.75
N LEU A 26 8.69 -8.93 -6.71
CA LEU A 26 7.43 -8.22 -6.63
C LEU A 26 7.63 -6.71 -6.62
N LEU A 27 8.68 -6.22 -5.96
CA LEU A 27 9.02 -4.80 -5.97
C LEU A 27 9.35 -4.31 -7.39
N LYS A 28 10.10 -5.11 -8.17
CA LYS A 28 10.39 -4.77 -9.57
C LYS A 28 9.12 -4.71 -10.42
N GLU A 29 8.21 -5.67 -10.25
CA GLU A 29 6.91 -5.66 -10.94
C GLU A 29 6.09 -4.43 -10.53
N LEU A 30 6.09 -4.09 -9.24
CA LEU A 30 5.32 -2.98 -8.70
C LEU A 30 5.87 -1.64 -9.16
N GLU A 31 7.19 -1.49 -9.20
CA GLU A 31 7.87 -0.28 -9.68
C GLU A 31 7.48 0.01 -11.14
N GLN A 32 7.38 -1.00 -12.00
CA GLN A 32 6.91 -0.81 -13.38
C GLN A 32 5.48 -0.26 -13.41
N ASN A 33 4.56 -0.87 -12.67
CA ASN A 33 3.17 -0.41 -12.62
C ASN A 33 3.02 1.01 -12.02
N ILE A 34 3.85 1.38 -11.05
CA ILE A 34 3.85 2.75 -10.49
C ILE A 34 4.38 3.75 -11.51
N LEU A 35 5.41 3.40 -12.28
CA LEU A 35 5.97 4.28 -13.31
C LEU A 35 5.01 4.53 -14.47
N ASP A 36 4.20 3.53 -14.80
CA ASP A 36 3.21 3.63 -15.88
C ASP A 36 1.95 4.39 -15.44
N ALA A 37 1.72 4.56 -14.13
CA ALA A 37 0.54 5.22 -13.58
C ALA A 37 0.73 6.73 -13.40
N ASP A 38 -0.36 7.50 -13.55
CA ASP A 38 -0.35 8.95 -13.32
C ASP A 38 -0.22 9.29 -11.82
N TRP A 39 -0.87 8.50 -10.98
CA TRP A 39 -0.82 8.63 -9.52
C TRP A 39 -1.28 7.34 -8.85
N ILE A 40 -1.11 7.26 -7.52
CA ILE A 40 -1.52 6.09 -6.74
C ILE A 40 -2.45 6.43 -5.58
N THR A 41 -3.21 5.43 -5.14
CA THR A 41 -3.77 5.39 -3.78
C THR A 41 -3.15 4.26 -2.98
N ILE A 42 -3.05 4.46 -1.68
CA ILE A 42 -2.51 3.48 -0.73
C ILE A 42 -3.60 3.18 0.29
N GLY A 43 -3.92 1.90 0.46
CA GLY A 43 -4.71 1.39 1.58
C GLY A 43 -3.82 0.59 2.52
N ILE A 44 -3.89 0.80 3.83
CA ILE A 44 -3.09 0.03 4.79
C ILE A 44 -4.02 -0.51 5.86
N MET A 45 -4.05 -1.83 5.99
CA MET A 45 -4.76 -2.56 7.03
C MET A 45 -3.73 -2.99 8.06
N ALA A 46 -3.85 -2.53 9.30
CA ALA A 46 -2.85 -2.78 10.34
C ALA A 46 -3.51 -2.97 11.71
N PRO A 47 -2.85 -3.68 12.65
CA PRO A 47 -3.42 -3.90 13.97
C PRO A 47 -3.38 -2.66 14.87
N CYS A 48 -2.64 -1.60 14.48
CA CYS A 48 -2.63 -0.29 15.13
C CYS A 48 -2.20 0.83 14.18
N ASP A 49 -2.52 2.08 14.55
CA ASP A 49 -2.18 3.29 13.80
C ASP A 49 -0.68 3.46 13.55
N SER A 50 0.15 3.22 14.56
CA SER A 50 1.60 3.37 14.48
C SER A 50 2.22 2.46 13.41
N LEU A 51 1.68 1.26 13.19
CA LEU A 51 2.14 0.36 12.13
C LEU A 51 1.67 0.81 10.75
N ALA A 52 0.42 1.29 10.64
CA ALA A 52 -0.07 1.86 9.38
C ALA A 52 0.74 3.11 8.97
N ILE A 53 1.00 4.01 9.93
CA ILE A 53 1.80 5.23 9.72
C ILE A 53 3.25 4.86 9.35
N LYS A 54 3.85 3.88 10.02
CA LYS A 54 5.20 3.41 9.70
C LYS A 54 5.28 2.85 8.27
N ALA A 55 4.30 2.04 7.86
CA ALA A 55 4.21 1.50 6.51
C ALA A 55 4.08 2.63 5.47
N LEU A 56 3.19 3.61 5.70
CA LEU A 56 3.04 4.78 4.81
C LEU A 56 4.35 5.57 4.67
N LYS A 57 5.04 5.83 5.78
CA LYS A 57 6.34 6.53 5.78
C LYS A 57 7.42 5.77 5.03
N SER A 58 7.43 4.43 5.10
CA SER A 58 8.39 3.62 4.34
C SER A 58 8.19 3.77 2.82
N ILE A 59 6.94 3.88 2.37
CA ILE A 59 6.60 4.12 0.96
C ILE A 59 7.11 5.50 0.53
N SER A 60 6.81 6.56 1.30
CA SER A 60 7.30 7.91 0.99
C SER A 60 8.82 8.03 1.04
N LYS A 61 9.51 7.22 1.86
CA LYS A 61 10.97 7.15 1.89
C LYS A 61 11.53 6.46 0.63
N LYS A 62 10.86 5.42 0.15
CA LYS A 62 11.25 4.68 -1.06
C LYS A 62 10.98 5.49 -2.33
N TYR A 63 9.87 6.23 -2.37
CA TYR A 63 9.45 7.04 -3.51
C TYR A 63 9.24 8.50 -3.08
N SER A 64 10.25 9.33 -3.29
CA SER A 64 10.23 10.74 -2.89
C SER A 64 9.14 11.58 -3.56
N SER A 65 8.60 11.13 -4.69
CA SER A 65 7.45 11.74 -5.38
C SER A 65 6.10 11.43 -4.72
N ILE A 66 6.05 10.49 -3.76
CA ILE A 66 4.83 10.05 -3.10
C ILE A 66 4.83 10.63 -1.68
N THR A 67 4.20 11.79 -1.53
CA THR A 67 4.14 12.52 -0.25
C THR A 67 2.71 12.68 0.23
N PHE A 68 2.52 12.61 1.55
CA PHE A 68 1.23 12.82 2.20
C PHE A 68 1.37 13.90 3.27
N ARG A 69 0.31 14.70 3.44
CA ARG A 69 0.27 15.79 4.41
C ARG A 69 -0.19 15.28 5.78
N ASP A 70 0.22 15.96 6.83
CA ASP A 70 -0.31 15.78 8.19
C ASP A 70 -0.26 14.34 8.75
N VAL A 71 0.63 13.48 8.21
CA VAL A 71 0.76 12.06 8.59
C VAL A 71 1.03 11.87 10.08
N ASP A 72 1.82 12.76 10.68
CA ASP A 72 2.18 12.71 12.10
C ASP A 72 1.03 13.10 13.04
N SER A 73 -0.04 13.70 12.51
CA SER A 73 -1.24 14.05 13.28
C SER A 73 -2.30 12.95 13.30
N LEU A 74 -2.10 11.88 12.53
CA LEU A 74 -3.02 10.75 12.46
C LEU A 74 -3.02 9.96 13.76
N TYR A 75 -4.22 9.61 14.22
CA TYR A 75 -4.43 8.82 15.42
C TYR A 75 -5.69 7.98 15.29
N SER A 76 -5.63 6.72 15.74
CA SER A 76 -6.82 5.89 15.90
C SER A 76 -6.52 4.72 16.83
N ASP A 77 -7.46 4.41 17.72
CA ASP A 77 -7.37 3.27 18.62
C ASP A 77 -7.69 1.94 17.91
N GLY A 78 -6.99 0.88 18.31
CA GLY A 78 -7.24 -0.49 17.85
C GLY A 78 -6.76 -0.76 16.42
N SER A 79 -7.33 -1.78 15.78
CA SER A 79 -7.05 -2.08 14.37
C SER A 79 -7.59 -0.99 13.46
N VAL A 80 -6.85 -0.70 12.39
CA VAL A 80 -7.06 0.48 11.55
C VAL A 80 -7.09 0.16 10.07
N PHE A 81 -7.79 1.03 9.35
CA PHE A 81 -7.59 1.23 7.92
C PHE A 81 -7.11 2.66 7.66
N LEU A 82 -5.94 2.79 7.06
CA LEU A 82 -5.39 4.06 6.59
C LEU A 82 -5.57 4.14 5.07
N LYS A 83 -6.04 5.29 4.56
CA LYS A 83 -6.08 5.56 3.12
C LYS A 83 -5.30 6.83 2.79
N GLY A 84 -4.29 6.70 1.94
CA GLY A 84 -3.55 7.80 1.33
C GLY A 84 -3.96 7.97 -0.14
N ASN A 85 -4.18 9.20 -0.57
CA ASN A 85 -4.43 9.57 -1.96
C ASN A 85 -3.32 10.49 -2.45
N GLN A 86 -2.43 10.02 -3.34
CA GLN A 86 -1.27 10.79 -3.80
C GLN A 86 -1.70 12.07 -4.54
N LYS A 87 -2.73 11.98 -5.40
CA LYS A 87 -3.22 13.10 -6.22
C LYS A 87 -3.61 14.33 -5.39
N THR A 88 -4.20 14.10 -4.23
CA THR A 88 -4.60 15.16 -3.29
C THR A 88 -3.60 15.37 -2.15
N GLY A 89 -2.66 14.45 -1.95
CA GLY A 89 -1.80 14.38 -0.77
C GLY A 89 -2.56 14.11 0.54
N ASN A 90 -3.86 13.82 0.48
CA ASN A 90 -4.69 13.59 1.65
C ASN A 90 -4.47 12.18 2.21
N VAL A 91 -4.51 12.10 3.53
CA VAL A 91 -4.49 10.84 4.27
C VAL A 91 -5.52 10.89 5.37
N TYR A 92 -6.20 9.78 5.61
CA TYR A 92 -7.02 9.60 6.79
C TYR A 92 -6.80 8.20 7.36
N ILE A 93 -7.09 8.06 8.64
CA ILE A 93 -7.07 6.80 9.36
C ILE A 93 -8.40 6.64 10.08
N ARG A 94 -8.89 5.40 10.16
CA ARG A 94 -10.11 5.07 10.91
C ARG A 94 -9.96 3.72 11.60
N PRO A 95 -10.67 3.49 12.72
CA PRO A 95 -10.75 2.17 13.32
C PRO A 95 -11.52 1.23 12.38
N GLU A 96 -11.00 0.03 12.17
CA GLU A 96 -11.57 -0.95 11.26
C GLU A 96 -11.10 -2.35 11.63
N ASN A 97 -12.02 -3.28 11.81
CA ASN A 97 -11.74 -4.65 12.23
C ASN A 97 -12.03 -5.65 11.11
N GLY A 98 -11.27 -6.74 11.08
CA GLY A 98 -11.59 -7.89 10.22
C GLY A 98 -11.22 -7.75 8.74
N LEU A 99 -10.48 -6.71 8.34
CA LEU A 99 -9.96 -6.56 6.97
C LEU A 99 -8.74 -7.44 6.66
N GLY A 100 -8.04 -7.93 7.69
CA GLY A 100 -6.73 -8.54 7.53
C GLY A 100 -5.61 -7.52 7.74
N GLU A 101 -4.40 -7.86 7.30
CA GLU A 101 -3.22 -7.00 7.45
C GLU A 101 -2.45 -6.87 6.12
N GLY A 102 -1.93 -5.68 5.82
CA GLY A 102 -1.07 -5.42 4.68
C GLY A 102 -1.35 -4.11 3.96
N ILE A 103 -0.60 -3.88 2.89
CA ILE A 103 -0.63 -2.69 2.06
C ILE A 103 -1.30 -3.04 0.72
N LEU A 104 -2.30 -2.26 0.34
CA LEU A 104 -2.87 -2.22 -1.00
C LEU A 104 -2.34 -0.97 -1.70
N LEU A 105 -1.86 -1.13 -2.93
CA LEU A 105 -1.44 -0.02 -3.78
C LEU A 105 -2.26 -0.08 -5.07
N THR A 106 -3.00 0.99 -5.33
CA THR A 106 -3.80 1.10 -6.57
C THR A 106 -3.17 2.14 -7.47
N CYS A 107 -2.78 1.72 -8.67
CA CYS A 107 -2.39 2.58 -9.78
C CYS A 107 -3.63 3.21 -10.42
N GLN A 108 -3.58 4.52 -10.65
CA GLN A 108 -4.68 5.33 -11.14
C GLN A 108 -4.22 6.12 -12.36
N TYR A 109 -5.16 6.38 -13.27
CA TYR A 109 -4.95 7.09 -14.52
C TYR A 109 -5.93 8.26 -14.60
N ASP A 110 -5.50 9.38 -15.17
CA ASP A 110 -6.29 10.60 -15.27
C ASP A 110 -7.32 10.57 -16.41
N GLU A 111 -7.04 9.77 -17.44
CA GLU A 111 -7.96 9.53 -18.56
C GLU A 111 -8.72 8.22 -18.36
N ASP A 112 -10.01 8.20 -18.73
CA ASP A 112 -10.89 7.01 -18.68
C ASP A 112 -10.46 5.88 -19.65
N SER A 113 -9.31 6.02 -20.32
CA SER A 113 -8.80 5.07 -21.30
C SER A 113 -8.12 3.85 -20.65
N GLU A 114 -7.70 3.94 -19.38
CA GLU A 114 -7.05 2.84 -18.65
C GLU A 114 -7.75 2.55 -17.30
N GLU A 115 -7.94 1.26 -17.00
CA GLU A 115 -8.55 0.82 -15.74
C GLU A 115 -7.54 0.82 -14.60
N SER A 116 -7.97 1.28 -13.42
CA SER A 116 -7.15 1.25 -12.21
C SER A 116 -6.81 -0.18 -11.79
N SER A 117 -5.54 -0.45 -11.47
CA SER A 117 -5.07 -1.75 -11.00
C SER A 117 -4.67 -1.71 -9.53
N THR A 118 -5.21 -2.62 -8.71
CA THR A 118 -4.85 -2.73 -7.28
C THR A 118 -3.96 -3.94 -7.03
N PHE A 119 -2.87 -3.75 -6.31
CA PHE A 119 -1.90 -4.77 -5.94
C PHE A 119 -1.82 -4.94 -4.43
N GLY A 120 -1.80 -6.19 -3.98
CA GLY A 120 -1.64 -6.56 -2.57
C GLY A 120 -2.71 -7.53 -2.09
N PRO A 121 -2.77 -7.80 -0.77
CA PRO A 121 -2.01 -7.14 0.30
C PRO A 121 -0.51 -7.50 0.32
N LEU A 122 0.34 -6.48 0.30
CA LEU A 122 1.78 -6.57 0.54
C LEU A 122 2.07 -6.52 2.05
N PRO A 123 3.16 -7.13 2.55
CA PRO A 123 3.56 -7.01 3.95
C PRO A 123 3.73 -5.55 4.41
N LEU A 124 3.42 -5.25 5.68
CA LEU A 124 3.53 -3.89 6.23
C LEU A 124 4.98 -3.35 6.23
N ASP A 125 5.97 -4.24 6.16
CA ASP A 125 7.39 -3.92 6.10
C ASP A 125 7.98 -4.01 4.67
N PHE A 126 7.14 -4.20 3.65
CA PHE A 126 7.57 -4.47 2.26
C PHE A 126 8.53 -3.42 1.66
N PHE A 127 8.45 -2.17 2.10
CA PHE A 127 9.27 -1.04 1.61
C PHE A 127 10.36 -0.59 2.58
N THR A 128 10.68 -1.39 3.61
CA THR A 128 11.71 -1.06 4.62
C THR A 128 13.13 -1.30 4.11
#